data_AF-A0A2H9TZX9-F1
#
_entry.id   AF-A0A2H9TZX9-F1
#
_cell.length_a   1.000
_cell.length_b   1.000
_cell.length_c   1.000
_cell.angle_alpha   90.00
_cell.angle_beta   90.00
_cell.angle_gamma   90.00
#
_symmetry.space_group_name_H-M   'P 1'
#
loop_
_entity.id
_entity.type
_entity.pdbx_description
1 polymer ?
#
loop_
_entity_poly.entity_id
_entity_poly.type
_entity_poly.pdbx_seq_one_letter_code
_entity_poly.pdbx_strand_id
1 'polypeptide(L)'
;LTVPGKDTILGATIVGTHAGERIAEFVLAMRHRLGLGKILGTIHAYPTLMEGNKYVAGEWQRAHQPTRVLAWLTRYHRWRRGV
;
A
#
# COMPACT_ATOMS: atom_id res chain seq x y z
N LEU A 1 -2.11 -7.45 8.34
CA LEU A 1 -1.58 -8.80 8.03
C LEU A 1 -1.90 -9.12 6.59
N THR A 2 -0.91 -9.56 5.80
CA THR A 2 -1.11 -9.98 4.40
C THR A 2 -0.52 -11.37 4.16
N VAL A 3 -0.94 -12.01 3.07
CA VAL A 3 -0.33 -13.26 2.60
C VAL A 3 1.11 -12.98 2.15
N PRO A 4 2.10 -13.82 2.51
CA PRO A 4 3.48 -13.63 2.05
C PRO A 4 3.58 -13.51 0.53
N GLY A 5 4.22 -12.44 0.05
CA GLY A 5 4.42 -12.18 -1.38
C GLY A 5 3.17 -11.73 -2.15
N LYS A 6 2.03 -11.52 -1.48
CA LYS A 6 0.79 -11.02 -2.10
C LYS A 6 0.23 -9.84 -1.29
N ASP A 7 -0.51 -8.97 -1.96
CA ASP A 7 -1.15 -7.81 -1.33
C ASP A 7 -2.49 -8.16 -0.65
N THR A 8 -2.89 -9.43 -0.65
CA THR A 8 -4.14 -9.91 -0.07
C THR A 8 -4.17 -9.72 1.44
N ILE A 9 -5.18 -8.98 1.92
CA ILE A 9 -5.37 -8.65 3.33
C ILE A 9 -6.01 -9.83 4.05
N LEU A 10 -5.36 -10.31 5.12
CA LEU A 10 -5.86 -11.37 6.01
C LEU A 10 -6.57 -10.81 7.25
N GLY A 11 -6.21 -9.58 7.63
CA GLY A 11 -6.74 -8.91 8.81
C GLY A 11 -6.03 -7.59 9.07
N ALA A 12 -6.69 -6.70 9.80
CA ALA A 12 -6.17 -5.41 10.23
C ALA A 12 -6.57 -5.15 11.69
N THR A 13 -5.67 -4.53 12.44
CA THR A 13 -5.91 -4.09 13.82
C THR A 13 -5.53 -2.63 13.89
N ILE A 14 -6.45 -1.79 14.35
CA ILE A 14 -6.23 -0.34 14.47
C ILE A 14 -6.57 0.06 15.90
N VAL A 15 -5.68 0.79 16.54
CA VAL A 15 -5.86 1.37 17.87
C VAL A 15 -5.63 2.86 17.76
N GLY A 16 -6.57 3.66 18.26
CA GLY A 16 -6.49 5.11 18.23
C GLY A 16 -7.84 5.78 17.96
N THR A 17 -7.81 7.10 17.79
CA THR A 17 -9.00 7.89 17.48
C THR A 17 -9.57 7.50 16.11
N HIS A 18 -10.90 7.43 16.01
CA HIS A 18 -11.62 7.04 14.79
C HIS A 18 -11.20 5.67 14.21
N ALA A 19 -10.67 4.76 15.04
CA ALA A 19 -10.29 3.42 14.60
C ALA A 19 -11.47 2.66 13.96
N GLY A 20 -12.69 2.86 14.48
CA GLY A 20 -13.92 2.27 13.93
C GLY A 20 -14.27 2.74 12.51
N GLU A 21 -13.95 3.99 12.17
CA GLU A 21 -14.14 4.52 10.81
C GLU A 21 -13.06 3.99 9.86
N ARG A 22 -11.81 3.96 10.34
CA ARG A 22 -10.67 3.49 9.55
C ARG A 22 -10.70 2.01 9.24
N ILE A 23 -11.16 1.19 10.19
CA ILE A 23 -11.22 -0.26 9.98
C ILE A 23 -12.27 -0.64 8.94
N ALA A 24 -13.30 0.19 8.71
CA ALA A 24 -14.35 -0.08 7.74
C ALA A 24 -13.81 -0.25 6.31
N GLU A 25 -12.79 0.53 5.92
CA GLU A 25 -12.14 0.38 4.62
C GLU A 25 -11.45 -0.97 4.48
N PHE A 26 -10.73 -1.44 5.51
CA PHE A 26 -10.11 -2.76 5.49
C PHE A 26 -11.15 -3.88 5.50
N VAL A 27 -12.26 -3.73 6.21
CA VAL A 27 -13.37 -4.70 6.18
C VAL A 27 -13.98 -4.78 4.79
N LEU A 28 -14.24 -3.64 4.14
CA LEU A 28 -14.73 -3.59 2.77
C LEU A 28 -13.74 -4.25 1.80
N ALA A 29 -12.45 -3.93 1.93
CA ALA A 29 -11.40 -4.49 1.09
C ALA A 29 -11.33 -6.02 1.25
N MET A 30 -11.36 -6.55 2.47
CA MET A 30 -11.39 -7.99 2.72
C MET A 30 -12.64 -8.65 2.14
N ARG A 31 -13.83 -8.05 2.31
CA ARG A 31 -15.09 -8.57 1.77
C ARG A 31 -15.06 -8.70 0.24
N HIS A 32 -14.49 -7.70 -0.43
CA HIS A 32 -14.40 -7.64 -1.89
C HIS A 32 -13.08 -8.18 -2.46
N ARG A 33 -12.24 -8.79 -1.61
CA ARG A 33 -10.94 -9.35 -1.99
C ARG A 33 -10.04 -8.32 -2.70
N LEU A 34 -10.10 -7.07 -2.26
CA LEU A 34 -9.22 -5.99 -2.69
C LEU A 34 -7.94 -6.06 -1.87
N GLY A 35 -6.78 -6.08 -2.55
CA GLY A 35 -5.48 -6.06 -1.89
C GLY A 35 -5.01 -4.65 -1.52
N LEU A 36 -3.89 -4.56 -0.79
CA LEU A 36 -3.29 -3.29 -0.38
C LEU A 36 -2.96 -2.38 -1.57
N GLY A 37 -2.63 -2.93 -2.75
CA GLY A 37 -2.38 -2.13 -3.94
C GLY A 37 -3.60 -1.31 -4.38
N LYS A 38 -4.82 -1.83 -4.15
CA LYS A 38 -6.06 -1.11 -4.44
C LYS A 38 -6.34 0.00 -3.44
N ILE A 39 -6.07 -0.24 -2.15
CA ILE A 39 -6.15 0.81 -1.12
C ILE A 39 -5.17 1.94 -1.45
N LEU A 40 -3.92 1.62 -1.78
CA LEU A 40 -2.92 2.62 -2.15
C LEU A 40 -3.35 3.49 -3.36
N GLY A 41 -4.02 2.89 -4.34
CA GLY A 41 -4.49 3.56 -5.54
C GLY A 41 -5.78 4.38 -5.36
N THR A 42 -6.50 4.21 -4.26
CA THR A 42 -7.75 4.95 -3.98
C THR A 42 -7.45 6.39 -3.56
N ILE A 43 -8.27 7.34 -4.02
CA ILE A 43 -8.21 8.73 -3.55
C ILE A 43 -8.78 8.79 -2.14
N HIS A 44 -7.93 9.13 -1.18
CA HIS A 44 -8.30 9.35 0.20
C HIS A 44 -8.64 10.82 0.43
N ALA A 45 -9.67 11.09 1.23
CA ALA A 45 -10.06 12.45 1.58
C ALA A 45 -8.96 13.13 2.41
N TYR A 46 -8.64 14.39 2.07
CA TYR A 46 -7.69 15.22 2.79
C TYR A 46 -8.39 16.45 3.36
N PRO A 47 -8.10 16.89 4.60
CA PRO A 47 -7.23 16.26 5.60
C PRO A 47 -8.01 15.31 6.53
N THR A 48 -7.76 13.99 6.47
CA THR A 48 -8.44 13.01 7.34
C THR A 48 -7.51 11.91 7.84
N LEU A 49 -7.88 11.25 8.95
CA LEU A 49 -7.15 10.10 9.48
C LEU A 49 -7.23 8.87 8.57
N MET A 50 -8.19 8.83 7.63
CA MET A 50 -8.29 7.76 6.64
C MET A 50 -7.04 7.70 5.75
N GLU A 51 -6.37 8.82 5.52
CA GLU A 51 -5.11 8.86 4.76
C GLU A 51 -4.03 7.93 5.36
N GLY A 52 -4.12 7.65 6.68
CA GLY A 52 -3.30 6.64 7.34
C GLY A 52 -3.36 5.26 6.68
N ASN A 53 -4.51 4.85 6.14
CA ASN A 53 -4.66 3.56 5.49
C ASN A 53 -3.90 3.49 4.16
N LYS A 54 -3.94 4.59 3.38
CA LYS A 54 -3.10 4.79 2.19
C LYS A 54 -1.61 4.70 2.53
N TYR A 55 -1.18 5.36 3.60
CA TYR A 55 0.23 5.34 4.02
C TYR A 55 0.69 3.94 4.40
N VAL A 56 -0.11 3.18 5.15
CA VAL A 56 0.19 1.78 5.48
C VAL A 56 0.32 0.92 4.22
N ALA A 57 -0.59 1.08 3.25
CA ALA A 57 -0.50 0.38 1.97
C ALA A 57 0.75 0.80 1.17
N GLY A 58 1.15 2.07 1.26
CA GLY A 58 2.37 2.60 0.66
C GLY A 58 3.64 2.00 1.26
N GLU A 59 3.71 1.88 2.58
CA GLU A 59 4.83 1.23 3.28
C GLU A 59 4.93 -0.25 2.91
N TRP A 60 3.80 -0.96 2.83
CA TRP A 60 3.79 -2.34 2.33
C TRP A 60 4.33 -2.42 0.90
N GLN A 61 3.87 -1.54 0.00
CA GLN A 61 4.33 -1.51 -1.39
C GLN A 61 5.84 -1.25 -1.46
N ARG A 62 6.37 -0.33 -0.65
CA ARG A 62 7.82 -0.04 -0.55
C ARG A 62 8.63 -1.25 -0.12
N ALA A 63 8.17 -1.97 0.91
CA ALA A 63 8.83 -3.19 1.39
C ALA A 63 8.82 -4.34 0.37
N HIS A 64 7.86 -4.36 -0.56
CA HIS A 64 7.70 -5.40 -1.58
C HIS A 64 8.18 -4.97 -2.98
N GLN A 65 8.95 -3.89 -3.09
CA GLN A 65 9.49 -3.44 -4.37
C GLN A 65 10.60 -4.41 -4.87
N PRO A 66 10.59 -4.77 -6.16
CA PRO A 66 11.62 -5.63 -6.73
C PRO A 66 12.94 -4.87 -6.90
N THR A 67 13.82 -4.95 -5.90
CA THR A 67 15.10 -4.21 -5.86
C THR A 67 15.99 -4.49 -7.07
N ARG A 68 16.04 -5.75 -7.54
CA ARG A 68 16.86 -6.13 -8.71
C ARG A 68 16.39 -5.42 -9.99
N VAL A 69 15.08 -5.37 -10.20
CA VAL A 69 14.49 -4.73 -11.37
C VAL A 69 14.73 -3.22 -11.31
N LEU A 70 14.58 -2.60 -10.14
CA LEU A 70 14.90 -1.20 -9.93
C LEU A 70 16.38 -0.86 -10.18
N ALA A 71 17.31 -1.76 -9.81
CA ALA A 71 18.72 -1.58 -10.11
C ALA A 71 19.01 -1.62 -11.62
N TRP A 72 18.40 -2.56 -12.35
CA TRP A 72 18.48 -2.61 -13.81
C TRP A 72 17.88 -1.37 -14.48
N LEU A 73 16.69 -0.96 -14.03
CA LEU A 73 16.05 0.27 -14.49
C LEU A 73 16.92 1.49 -14.23
N THR A 74 17.54 1.58 -13.05
CA THR A 74 18.46 2.68 -12.72
C THR A 74 19.66 2.70 -13.66
N ARG A 75 20.26 1.53 -13.95
CA ARG A 75 21.35 1.40 -14.92
C ARG A 75 20.92 1.85 -16.32
N TYR A 76 19.75 1.39 -16.77
CA TYR A 76 19.20 1.75 -18.07
C TYR A 76 18.89 3.25 -18.19
N HIS A 77 18.30 3.84 -17.15
CA HIS A 77 18.02 5.28 -17.09
C HIS A 77 19.28 6.13 -17.03
N ARG A 78 20.35 5.65 -16.39
CA ARG A 78 21.68 6.31 -16.44
C ARG A 78 22.22 6.31 -17.87
N TRP A 79 22.28 5.13 -18.50
CA TRP A 79 22.72 4.98 -19.89
C TRP A 79 21.92 5.88 -20.86
N ARG A 80 20.59 5.93 -20.73
CA ARG A 80 19.74 6.80 -21.58
C ARG A 80 19.89 8.29 -21.32
N ARG A 81 20.27 8.71 -20.11
CA ARG A 81 20.48 10.13 -19.77
C ARG A 81 21.89 10.61 -20.11
N GLY A 82 22.77 9.73 -20.58
CA GLY A 82 24.16 10.08 -20.89
C GLY A 82 25.00 10.44 -19.65
N VAL A 83 24.57 10.00 -18.46
CA VAL A 83 25.25 10.21 -17.16
C VAL A 83 25.60 8.87 -16.53
#